data_AF-A0AB38W655-F1
#
_entry.id   AF-A0AB38W655-F1
#
_cell.length_a   1.000
_cell.length_b   1.000
_cell.length_c   1.000
_cell.angle_alpha   90.00
_cell.angle_beta   90.00
_cell.angle_gamma   90.00
#
_symmetry.space_group_name_H-M   'P 1'
#
loop_
_entity.id
_entity.type
_entity.pdbx_description
1 polymer ?
#
loop_
_entity_poly.entity_id
_entity_poly.type
_entity_poly.pdbx_seq_one_letter_code
_entity_poly.pdbx_strand_id
1 'polypeptide(L)'
;MAYFMPNRVRTWRAAVSISKTKYKLAVERNLIRRQVKAIMREQFCNLNAVDVLVIINQGFLELTFKEKQTIFLNLCQKLQELDAPKPK
;
A
#
# COMPACT_ATOMS: atom_id res chain seq x y z
N MET A 1 -6.16 -4.67 -0.56
CA MET A 1 -6.87 -3.53 -1.18
C MET A 1 -6.15 -2.26 -0.80
N ALA A 2 -6.15 -1.23 -1.64
CA ALA A 2 -5.55 0.06 -1.29
C ALA A 2 -6.45 1.21 -1.75
N TYR A 3 -6.51 2.25 -0.93
CA TYR A 3 -7.22 3.50 -1.18
C TYR A 3 -6.21 4.63 -1.23
N PHE A 4 -6.51 5.62 -2.06
CA PHE A 4 -5.61 6.72 -2.32
C PHE A 4 -6.39 8.01 -2.36
N MET A 5 -5.78 9.06 -1.82
CA MET A 5 -6.36 10.39 -1.77
C MET A 5 -5.26 11.41 -1.99
N PRO A 6 -5.40 12.34 -2.95
CA PRO A 6 -4.50 13.48 -3.05
C PRO A 6 -4.50 14.24 -1.73
N ASN A 7 -3.32 14.56 -1.22
CA ASN A 7 -3.19 15.30 0.02
C ASN A 7 -2.58 16.68 -0.23
N ARG A 8 -2.76 17.60 0.71
CA ARG A 8 -2.19 18.95 0.64
C ARG A 8 -0.82 19.04 1.33
N VAL A 9 -0.24 17.90 1.70
CA VAL A 9 1.03 17.79 2.41
C VAL A 9 2.12 17.58 1.36
N ARG A 10 3.28 18.21 1.49
CA ARG A 10 4.36 18.06 0.49
C ARG A 10 4.98 16.66 0.42
N THR A 11 4.50 15.73 1.23
CA THR A 11 5.03 14.38 1.36
C THR A 11 3.90 13.36 1.28
N TRP A 12 4.20 12.19 0.71
CA TRP A 12 3.29 11.06 0.80
C TRP A 12 3.13 10.59 2.26
N ARG A 13 1.96 10.06 2.59
CA ARG A 13 1.70 9.38 3.88
C ARG A 13 1.10 8.01 3.60
N ALA A 14 1.47 7.03 4.41
CA ALA A 14 0.92 5.69 4.31
C ALA A 14 0.35 5.21 5.64
N ALA A 15 -0.87 4.70 5.60
CA ALA A 15 -1.53 3.99 6.69
C ALA A 15 -1.70 2.51 6.31
N VAL A 16 -1.43 1.62 7.26
CA VAL A 16 -1.60 0.17 7.07
C VAL A 16 -2.67 -0.32 8.03
N SER A 17 -3.81 -0.73 7.49
CA SER A 17 -4.92 -1.33 8.22
C SER A 17 -4.82 -2.85 8.18
N ILE A 18 -4.80 -3.47 9.37
CA ILE A 18 -4.68 -4.91 9.54
C ILE A 18 -5.77 -5.38 10.49
N SER A 19 -6.62 -6.30 10.04
CA SER A 19 -7.68 -6.85 10.89
C SER A 19 -7.09 -7.73 12.00
N LYS A 20 -7.50 -7.45 13.26
CA LYS A 20 -7.17 -8.27 14.43
C LYS A 20 -7.87 -9.64 14.39
N THR A 21 -9.03 -9.75 13.74
CA THR A 21 -9.77 -11.02 13.65
C THR A 21 -9.09 -11.99 12.70
N LYS A 22 -8.48 -11.47 11.63
CA LYS A 22 -7.74 -12.26 10.63
C LYS A 22 -6.30 -12.55 11.05
N TYR A 23 -5.62 -11.56 11.65
CA TYR A 23 -4.25 -11.69 12.14
C TYR A 23 -4.24 -11.54 13.65
N LYS A 24 -4.39 -12.65 14.37
CA LYS A 24 -4.54 -12.66 15.83
C LYS A 24 -3.23 -12.32 16.55
N LEU A 25 -2.09 -12.75 16.01
CA LEU A 25 -0.79 -12.54 16.65
C LEU A 25 -0.28 -11.12 16.40
N ALA A 26 0.20 -10.46 17.45
CA ALA A 26 0.80 -9.13 17.34
C ALA A 26 2.09 -9.15 16.50
N VAL A 27 2.85 -10.24 16.60
CA VAL A 27 4.09 -10.45 15.85
C VAL A 27 3.82 -10.48 14.35
N GLU A 28 2.80 -11.21 13.91
CA GLU A 28 2.36 -11.24 12.50
C GLU A 28 1.99 -9.85 12.00
N ARG A 29 1.15 -9.12 12.75
CA ARG A 29 0.75 -7.75 12.38
C ARG A 29 1.94 -6.82 12.25
N ASN A 30 2.93 -6.94 13.14
CA ASN A 30 4.15 -6.15 13.09
C ASN A 30 5.03 -6.52 11.90
N LEU A 31 5.16 -7.82 11.59
CA LEU A 31 5.85 -8.29 10.40
C LEU A 31 5.22 -7.71 9.12
N ILE A 32 3.89 -7.77 9.01
CA ILE A 32 3.14 -7.21 7.89
C ILE A 32 3.42 -5.70 7.75
N ARG A 33 3.34 -4.93 8.86
CA ARG A 33 3.65 -3.49 8.82
C ARG A 33 5.08 -3.22 8.32
N ARG A 34 6.06 -4.02 8.77
CA ARG A 34 7.46 -3.87 8.33
C ARG A 34 7.60 -4.15 6.84
N GLN A 35 7.03 -5.25 6.35
CA GLN A 35 7.08 -5.63 4.94
C GLN A 35 6.41 -4.58 4.05
N VAL A 36 5.21 -4.13 4.41
CA VAL A 36 4.48 -3.10 3.65
C VAL A 36 5.26 -1.79 3.64
N LYS A 37 5.81 -1.35 4.79
CA LYS A 37 6.60 -0.12 4.86
C LYS A 37 7.88 -0.19 4.04
N ALA A 38 8.53 -1.36 3.98
CA ALA A 38 9.71 -1.57 3.13
C ALA A 38 9.35 -1.44 1.65
N ILE A 39 8.33 -2.17 1.20
CA ILE A 39 7.84 -2.12 -0.20
C ILE A 39 7.43 -0.68 -0.58
N MET A 40 6.70 0.01 0.30
CA MET A 40 6.27 1.38 0.01
C MET A 40 7.45 2.36 -0.06
N ARG A 41 8.47 2.20 0.78
CA ARG A 41 9.68 3.05 0.70
C ARG A 41 10.43 2.87 -0.61
N GLU A 42 10.53 1.64 -1.10
CA GLU A 42 11.19 1.34 -2.38
C GLU A 42 10.41 1.88 -3.58
N GLN A 43 9.08 1.81 -3.54
CA GLN A 43 8.23 2.10 -4.70
C GLN A 43 7.68 3.55 -4.72
N PHE A 44 7.48 4.19 -3.56
CA PHE A 44 6.86 5.50 -3.42
C PHE A 44 7.85 6.63 -3.14
N CYS A 45 9.16 6.38 -3.24
CA CYS A 45 10.19 7.40 -3.04
C CYS A 45 9.98 8.66 -3.91
N ASN A 46 9.28 8.53 -5.05
CA ASN A 46 9.02 9.61 -5.99
C ASN A 46 7.54 10.02 -6.11
N LEU A 47 6.65 9.54 -5.23
CA LEU A 47 5.23 9.88 -5.29
C LEU A 47 4.96 11.22 -4.58
N ASN A 48 4.40 12.17 -5.35
CA ASN A 48 3.98 13.48 -4.84
C ASN A 48 2.79 13.34 -3.88
N ALA A 49 2.74 14.21 -2.87
CA ALA A 49 1.58 14.58 -2.03
C ALA A 49 0.34 13.66 -2.06
N VAL A 50 0.47 12.38 -1.67
CA VAL A 50 -0.63 11.41 -1.68
C VAL A 50 -0.75 10.69 -0.34
N ASP A 51 -1.98 10.55 0.15
CA ASP A 51 -2.32 9.68 1.27
C ASP A 51 -2.70 8.31 0.74
N VAL A 52 -2.05 7.28 1.27
CA VAL A 52 -2.29 5.88 0.92
C VAL A 52 -2.80 5.13 2.12
N LEU A 53 -3.92 4.43 1.97
CA LEU A 53 -4.42 3.47 2.95
C LEU A 53 -4.36 2.07 2.36
N VAL A 54 -3.50 1.22 2.91
CA VAL A 54 -3.40 -0.19 2.54
C VAL A 54 -4.21 -1.02 3.53
N ILE A 55 -5.18 -1.78 3.01
CA ILE A 55 -5.94 -2.77 3.78
C ILE A 55 -5.42 -4.17 3.46
N ILE A 56 -4.92 -4.84 4.49
CA ILE A 56 -4.35 -6.17 4.40
C ILE A 56 -5.45 -7.22 4.51
N ASN A 57 -5.57 -8.03 3.45
CA ASN A 57 -6.49 -9.15 3.39
C ASN A 57 -5.85 -10.43 3.93
N GLN A 58 -6.67 -11.41 4.28
CA GLN A 58 -6.21 -12.75 4.70
C GLN A 58 -5.35 -13.38 3.59
N GLY A 59 -4.37 -14.19 3.96
CA GLY A 59 -3.41 -14.79 3.02
C GLY A 59 -2.22 -13.89 2.65
N PHE A 60 -2.15 -12.63 3.13
CA PHE A 60 -1.00 -11.76 2.83
C PHE A 60 0.34 -12.37 3.28
N LEU A 61 0.38 -13.13 4.39
CA LEU A 61 1.62 -13.74 4.86
C LEU A 61 2.07 -14.92 4.01
N GLU A 62 1.13 -15.61 3.36
CA GLU A 62 1.38 -16.77 2.50
C GLU A 62 2.03 -16.34 1.17
N LEU A 63 1.82 -15.09 0.76
CA LEU A 63 2.46 -14.51 -0.41
C LEU A 63 3.96 -14.30 -0.18
N THR A 64 4.74 -14.64 -1.20
CA THR A 64 6.16 -14.32 -1.27
C THR A 64 6.37 -12.81 -1.33
N PHE A 65 7.57 -12.35 -1.00
CA PHE A 65 7.90 -10.93 -1.06
C PHE A 65 7.74 -10.35 -2.48
N LYS A 66 8.11 -11.12 -3.50
CA LYS A 66 8.00 -10.73 -4.91
C LYS A 66 6.54 -10.57 -5.33
N GLU A 67 5.66 -11.49 -4.96
CA GLU A 67 4.22 -11.36 -5.23
C GLU A 67 3.61 -10.13 -4.55
N LYS A 68 4.01 -9.85 -3.31
CA LYS A 68 3.60 -8.63 -2.61
C LYS A 68 4.03 -7.37 -3.38
N GLN A 69 5.28 -7.31 -3.83
CA GLN A 69 5.76 -6.20 -4.64
C GLN A 69 4.93 -6.04 -5.92
N THR A 70 4.68 -7.12 -6.66
CA THR A 70 3.87 -7.10 -7.88
C THR A 70 2.45 -6.56 -7.64
N ILE A 71 1.80 -7.00 -6.56
CA ILE A 71 0.45 -6.52 -6.19
C ILE A 71 0.49 -5.01 -5.91
N PHE A 72 1.49 -4.54 -5.18
CA PHE A 72 1.66 -3.12 -4.88
C PHE A 72 1.94 -2.30 -6.14
N LEU A 73 2.82 -2.77 -7.02
CA LEU A 73 3.13 -2.11 -8.29
C LEU A 73 1.88 -1.94 -9.15
N ASN A 74 1.08 -3.01 -9.27
CA ASN A 74 -0.18 -2.98 -10.03
C ASN A 74 -1.19 -2.00 -9.41
N LEU A 75 -1.22 -1.85 -8.09
CA LEU A 75 -2.05 -0.85 -7.42
C LEU A 75 -1.55 0.58 -7.72
N CYS A 76 -0.23 0.80 -7.74
CA CYS A 76 0.35 2.08 -8.10
C CYS A 76 0.04 2.48 -9.54
N GLN A 77 0.17 1.54 -10.49
CA GLN A 77 -0.12 1.79 -11.91
C GLN A 77 -1.57 2.19 -12.12
N LYS A 78 -2.51 1.47 -11.48
CA LYS A 78 -3.94 1.82 -11.54
C LYS A 78 -4.25 3.23 -11.05
N LEU A 79 -3.42 3.80 -10.17
CA LEU A 79 -3.61 5.19 -9.73
C LEU A 79 -3.11 6.19 -10.73
N GLN A 80 -1.96 5.93 -11.33
CA GLN A 80 -1.43 6.81 -12.36
C GLN A 80 -2.42 6.90 -13.54
N GLU A 81 -3.11 5.79 -13.85
CA GLU A 81 -4.20 5.77 -14.83
C GLU A 81 -5.45 6.55 -14.37
N LEU A 82 -5.77 6.57 -13.08
CA LEU A 82 -6.90 7.33 -12.51
C LEU A 82 -6.64 8.83 -12.39
N ASP A 83 -5.38 9.22 -12.13
CA ASP A 83 -4.92 10.62 -12.11
C ASP A 83 -4.64 11.16 -13.53
N ALA A 84 -4.57 10.30 -14.55
CA ALA A 84 -4.46 10.74 -15.93
C ALA A 84 -5.72 11.52 -16.33
N PRO A 85 -5.59 12.72 -16.92
CA PRO A 85 -6.75 13.48 -17.37
C PRO A 85 -7.52 12.64 -18.39
N LYS A 86 -8.80 12.35 -18.10
CA LYS A 86 -9.67 11.71 -19.08
C LYS A 86 -9.65 12.54 -20.37
N PRO A 87 -9.38 11.94 -21.54
CA PRO A 87 -9.59 12.65 -22.79
C PRO A 87 -11.06 13.07 -22.84
N LYS A 88 -11.28 14.36 -23.12
CA LYS A 88 -12.61 14.96 -23.26
C LYS A 88 -13.38 14.32 -24.40
#